data_AF-A0A915LAR1-F1
#
_entry.id   AF-A0A915LAR1-F1
#
_cell.length_a   1.000
_cell.length_b   1.000
_cell.length_c   1.000
_cell.angle_alpha   90.00
_cell.angle_beta   90.00
_cell.angle_gamma   90.00
#
_symmetry.space_group_name_H-M   'P 1'
#
loop_
_entity.id
_entity.type
_entity.pdbx_description
1 polymer ?
#
loop_
_entity_poly.entity_id
_entity_poly.type
_entity_poly.pdbx_seq_one_letter_code
_entity_poly.pdbx_strand_id
1 'polypeptide(L)'
;MDYGEKLSSRRTRFPTFPCQKMPIFAKFFLLSAFILFADLSRACFPGGRMIRRRPRRENPLMYDERVPNIPENSIEAAGRPEKPIRGSSDPRYADLVENYNENIIFKDKDDYPVSRKMSRLV
;
A
#
# COMPACT_ATOMS: atom_id res chain seq x y z
N MET A 1 9.20 -78.11 35.08
CA MET A 1 8.16 -78.76 34.26
C MET A 1 8.03 -77.92 33.01
N ASP A 2 8.85 -78.27 32.03
CA ASP A 2 9.12 -77.50 30.82
C ASP A 2 8.29 -78.15 29.70
N TYR A 3 7.27 -77.44 29.21
CA TYR A 3 6.34 -77.97 28.20
C TYR A 3 6.79 -77.47 26.82
N GLY A 4 7.31 -78.39 26.01
CA GLY A 4 7.82 -78.12 24.67
C GLY A 4 6.74 -77.64 23.69
N GLU A 5 7.00 -76.50 23.04
CA GLU A 5 6.24 -76.01 21.90
C GLU A 5 6.68 -76.69 20.60
N LYS A 6 5.69 -77.19 19.87
CA LYS A 6 5.83 -77.84 18.57
C LYS A 6 6.29 -76.85 17.50
N LEU A 7 7.51 -77.04 17.00
CA LEU A 7 8.00 -76.50 15.73
C LEU A 7 7.17 -77.06 14.56
N SER A 8 6.12 -76.34 14.15
CA SER A 8 5.39 -76.59 12.92
C SER A 8 5.95 -75.71 11.80
N SER A 9 6.80 -76.33 10.99
CA SER A 9 7.39 -75.81 9.76
C SER A 9 6.31 -75.34 8.78
N ARG A 10 6.05 -74.03 8.72
CA ARG A 10 5.37 -73.39 7.60
C ARG A 10 6.39 -72.72 6.70
N ARG A 11 6.77 -73.44 5.64
CA ARG A 11 7.56 -72.96 4.52
C ARG A 11 6.77 -71.86 3.78
N THR A 12 7.02 -70.59 4.11
CA THR A 12 6.52 -69.46 3.31
C THR A 12 7.32 -69.40 2.01
N ARG A 13 6.70 -69.83 0.91
CA ARG A 13 7.21 -69.59 -0.45
C ARG A 13 7.06 -68.10 -0.75
N PHE A 14 8.19 -67.39 -0.82
CA PHE A 14 8.26 -66.06 -1.39
C PHE A 14 7.83 -66.12 -2.87
N PRO A 15 6.92 -65.26 -3.35
CA PRO A 15 6.66 -65.14 -4.76
C PRO A 15 7.88 -64.48 -5.42
N THR A 16 8.54 -65.21 -6.31
CA THR A 16 9.51 -64.64 -7.24
C THR A 16 8.76 -63.73 -8.21
N PHE A 17 8.94 -62.42 -8.09
CA PHE A 17 8.45 -61.47 -9.08
C PHE A 17 9.26 -61.66 -10.38
N PRO A 18 8.65 -61.98 -11.53
CA PRO A 18 9.36 -61.92 -12.79
C PRO A 18 9.71 -60.45 -13.08
N CYS A 19 10.99 -60.19 -13.30
CA CYS A 19 11.55 -58.93 -13.80
C CYS A 19 10.96 -58.61 -15.17
N GLN A 20 9.76 -58.04 -15.23
CA GLN A 20 9.19 -57.50 -16.45
C GLN A 20 9.97 -56.24 -16.84
N LYS A 21 10.68 -56.34 -17.96
CA LYS A 21 11.30 -55.20 -18.65
C LYS A 21 10.17 -54.24 -19.06
N MET A 22 9.92 -53.21 -18.26
CA MET A 22 9.01 -52.14 -18.66
C MET A 22 9.48 -51.58 -20.02
N PRO A 23 8.62 -51.55 -21.05
CA PRO A 23 9.01 -51.06 -22.37
C PRO A 23 9.51 -49.62 -22.21
N ILE A 24 10.61 -49.32 -22.88
CA ILE A 24 11.29 -48.02 -22.85
C ILE A 24 10.31 -46.87 -23.11
N PHE A 25 9.31 -47.10 -23.97
CA PHE A 25 8.22 -46.16 -24.27
C PHE A 25 7.35 -45.81 -23.05
N ALA A 26 7.09 -46.74 -22.13
CA ALA A 26 6.32 -46.46 -20.92
C ALA A 26 7.10 -45.56 -19.95
N LYS A 27 8.44 -45.69 -19.92
CA LYS A 27 9.29 -44.81 -19.11
C LYS A 27 9.36 -43.40 -19.69
N PHE A 28 9.44 -43.28 -21.01
CA PHE A 28 9.38 -41.98 -21.68
C PHE A 28 8.03 -41.29 -21.49
N PHE A 29 6.92 -42.04 -21.56
CA PHE A 29 5.58 -41.50 -21.33
C PHE A 29 5.39 -41.03 -19.87
N LEU A 30 5.90 -41.78 -18.90
CA LEU A 30 5.87 -41.37 -17.49
C LEU A 30 6.76 -40.14 -17.24
N LEU A 31 7.94 -40.06 -17.86
CA LEU A 31 8.81 -38.88 -17.78
C LEU A 31 8.17 -37.65 -18.42
N SER A 32 7.55 -37.78 -19.59
CA SER A 32 6.87 -36.66 -20.25
C SER A 32 5.67 -36.18 -19.45
N ALA A 33 4.89 -37.10 -18.87
CA ALA A 33 3.79 -36.74 -17.98
C ALA A 33 4.31 -36.01 -16.73
N PHE A 34 5.40 -36.47 -16.12
CA PHE A 34 5.99 -35.84 -14.94
C PHE A 34 6.49 -34.41 -15.21
N ILE A 35 7.10 -34.18 -16.39
CA ILE A 35 7.56 -32.86 -16.81
C ILE A 35 6.36 -31.91 -17.03
N LEU A 36 5.30 -32.38 -17.68
CA LEU A 36 4.08 -31.58 -17.90
C LEU A 36 3.38 -31.22 -16.58
N PHE A 37 3.35 -32.12 -15.60
CA PHE A 37 2.81 -31.84 -14.27
C PHE A 37 3.69 -30.87 -13.46
N ALA A 38 5.01 -30.93 -13.63
CA ALA A 38 5.93 -30.01 -12.97
C ALA A 38 5.74 -28.56 -13.44
N ASP A 39 5.48 -28.31 -14.73
CA ASP A 39 5.25 -26.96 -15.24
C ASP A 39 3.97 -26.30 -14.69
N LEU A 40 2.90 -27.07 -14.45
CA LEU A 40 1.68 -26.55 -13.80
C LEU A 40 1.95 -26.05 -12.35
N SER A 41 2.92 -26.66 -11.65
CA SER A 41 3.29 -26.26 -10.28
C SER A 41 4.12 -24.97 -10.21
N ARG A 42 4.62 -24.48 -11.35
CA ARG A 42 5.40 -23.22 -11.43
C ARG A 42 4.53 -21.96 -11.37
N ALA A 43 3.21 -22.12 -11.32
CA ALA A 43 2.27 -21.01 -11.15
C ALA A 43 2.29 -20.40 -9.74
N CYS A 44 2.82 -21.10 -8.73
CA CYS A 44 3.02 -20.57 -7.39
C CYS A 44 4.40 -19.93 -7.23
N PHE A 45 4.73 -18.91 -8.03
CA PHE A 45 5.73 -17.96 -7.56
C PHE A 45 5.17 -17.33 -6.28
N PRO A 46 5.92 -17.27 -5.16
CA PRO A 46 5.50 -16.51 -4.00
C PRO A 46 5.39 -15.05 -4.46
N GLY A 47 4.16 -14.66 -4.83
CA GLY A 47 3.84 -13.39 -5.44
C GLY A 47 4.47 -12.29 -4.61
N GLY A 48 5.35 -11.52 -5.24
CA GLY A 48 6.05 -10.43 -4.60
C GLY A 48 5.07 -9.58 -3.82
N ARG A 49 5.44 -9.23 -2.58
CA ARG A 49 4.65 -8.34 -1.73
C ARG A 49 4.22 -7.15 -2.58
N MET A 50 2.93 -7.05 -2.89
CA MET A 50 2.38 -5.85 -3.51
C MET A 50 2.68 -4.72 -2.54
N ILE A 51 3.67 -3.88 -2.86
CA ILE A 51 4.02 -2.71 -2.07
C ILE A 51 2.82 -1.78 -2.20
N ARG A 52 1.85 -1.91 -1.29
CA ARG A 52 0.77 -0.93 -1.16
C ARG A 52 1.46 0.38 -0.81
N ARG A 53 1.42 1.34 -1.74
CA ARG A 53 1.81 2.73 -1.45
C ARG A 53 0.96 3.18 -0.28
N ARG A 54 1.59 3.39 0.87
CA ARG A 54 0.87 3.96 2.01
C ARG A 54 0.51 5.39 1.65
N PRO A 55 -0.70 5.87 1.96
CA PRO A 55 -1.01 7.28 1.78
C PRO A 55 0.00 8.12 2.56
N ARG A 56 0.33 9.31 2.03
CA ARG A 56 1.16 10.26 2.74
C ARG A 56 0.50 10.55 4.08
N ARG A 57 1.24 10.36 5.17
CA ARG A 57 0.76 10.73 6.51
C ARG A 57 1.06 12.21 6.69
N GLU A 58 0.00 13.00 6.86
CA GLU A 58 0.09 14.39 7.30
C GLU A 58 0.11 14.35 8.83
N ASN A 59 1.22 14.80 9.41
CA ASN A 59 1.30 14.93 10.86
C ASN A 59 0.56 16.21 11.26
N PRO A 60 -0.28 16.18 12.31
CA PRO A 60 -0.91 17.40 12.80
C PRO A 60 0.16 18.35 13.34
N LEU A 61 -0.06 19.65 13.18
CA LEU A 61 0.75 20.70 13.80
C LEU A 61 0.55 20.66 15.32
N MET A 62 1.64 20.75 16.07
CA MET A 62 1.61 20.93 17.52
C MET A 62 1.22 22.38 17.87
N TYR A 63 0.81 22.60 19.12
CA TYR A 63 0.56 23.95 19.62
C TYR A 63 1.82 24.82 19.46
N ASP A 64 1.66 26.04 18.96
CA ASP A 64 2.71 26.99 18.59
C ASP A 64 3.74 26.53 17.53
N GLU A 65 3.51 25.38 16.88
CA GLU A 65 4.33 24.94 15.75
C GLU A 65 4.02 25.78 14.50
N ARG A 66 5.06 26.16 13.76
CA ARG A 66 4.98 26.87 12.48
C ARG A 66 5.74 26.10 11.42
N VAL A 67 5.19 26.03 10.21
CA VAL A 67 5.81 25.38 9.06
C VAL A 67 5.90 26.39 7.90
N PRO A 68 7.11 26.74 7.43
CA PRO A 68 8.43 26.39 7.98
C PRO A 68 8.66 26.99 9.39
N ASN A 69 9.61 26.46 10.16
CA ASN A 69 9.94 26.95 11.51
C ASN A 69 10.80 28.24 11.45
N ILE A 70 10.24 29.26 10.80
CA ILE A 70 10.87 30.54 10.49
C ILE A 70 9.78 31.61 10.76
N PRO A 71 10.13 32.85 11.13
CA PRO A 71 9.14 33.91 11.27
C PRO A 71 8.36 34.14 9.97
N GLU A 72 7.06 34.42 10.10
CA GLU A 72 6.12 34.61 8.98
C GLU A 72 6.60 35.68 7.99
N ASN A 73 7.19 36.76 8.50
CA ASN A 73 7.66 37.88 7.69
C ASN A 73 9.02 37.66 7.01
N SER A 74 9.61 36.46 7.12
CA SER A 74 10.82 36.08 6.41
C SER A 74 10.55 35.89 4.92
N ILE A 75 11.55 36.16 4.09
CA ILE A 75 11.52 35.96 2.63
C ILE A 75 11.24 34.48 2.28
N GLU A 76 11.67 33.56 3.14
CA GLU A 76 11.46 32.11 2.97
C GLU A 76 10.03 31.64 3.35
N ALA A 77 9.23 32.53 3.95
CA ALA A 77 7.86 32.27 4.39
C ALA A 77 6.87 33.17 3.61
N ALA A 78 6.08 34.01 4.30
CA ALA A 78 5.12 34.91 3.66
C ALA A 78 5.75 36.20 3.12
N GLY A 79 7.02 36.47 3.44
CA GLY A 79 7.74 37.65 2.98
C GLY A 79 7.41 38.91 3.79
N ARG A 80 7.98 40.04 3.35
CA ARG A 80 7.84 41.31 4.06
C ARG A 80 6.39 41.82 3.96
N PRO A 81 5.74 42.22 5.07
CA PRO A 81 4.39 42.73 5.03
C PRO A 81 4.34 44.04 4.23
N GLU A 82 3.35 44.14 3.35
CA GLU A 82 2.99 45.37 2.69
C GLU A 82 2.26 46.34 3.64
N LYS A 83 1.84 47.49 3.11
CA LYS A 83 1.02 48.45 3.85
C LYS A 83 -0.39 47.89 4.09
N PRO A 84 -1.02 48.18 5.25
CA PRO A 84 -2.40 47.77 5.51
C PRO A 84 -3.36 48.32 4.45
N ILE A 85 -4.38 47.54 4.09
CA ILE A 85 -5.41 47.94 3.13
C ILE A 85 -6.61 48.50 3.92
N ARG A 86 -6.83 49.81 3.81
CA ARG A 86 -7.85 50.58 4.54
C ARG A 86 -9.22 50.57 3.83
N GLY A 87 -9.74 49.37 3.56
CA GLY A 87 -11.08 49.19 2.97
C GLY A 87 -11.24 49.80 1.58
N SER A 88 -12.49 50.08 1.19
CA SER A 88 -12.87 50.48 -0.19
C SER A 88 -12.21 51.75 -0.72
N SER A 89 -11.69 52.63 0.14
CA SER A 89 -10.99 53.84 -0.29
C SER A 89 -9.59 53.55 -0.86
N ASP A 90 -8.98 52.42 -0.50
CA ASP A 90 -7.66 52.07 -1.00
C ASP A 90 -7.76 51.44 -2.39
N PRO A 91 -6.93 51.86 -3.37
CA PRO A 91 -6.96 51.29 -4.72
C PRO A 91 -6.64 49.79 -4.72
N ARG A 92 -5.79 49.34 -3.79
CA ARG A 92 -5.42 47.93 -3.59
C ARG A 92 -6.58 47.07 -3.09
N TYR A 93 -7.66 47.68 -2.57
CA TYR A 93 -8.84 46.93 -2.15
C TYR A 93 -9.61 46.36 -3.35
N ALA A 94 -9.52 47.02 -4.52
CA ALA A 94 -10.13 46.53 -5.75
C ALA A 94 -9.47 45.23 -6.26
N ASP A 95 -8.20 45.01 -5.92
CA ASP A 95 -7.46 43.81 -6.31
C ASP A 95 -7.84 42.56 -5.49
N LEU A 96 -8.53 42.76 -4.35
CA LEU A 96 -9.01 41.67 -3.50
C LEU A 96 -10.26 41.01 -4.09
N VAL A 97 -10.20 39.69 -4.21
CA VAL A 97 -11.27 38.86 -4.75
C VAL A 97 -12.12 38.29 -3.62
N GLU A 98 -13.43 38.21 -3.85
CA GLU A 98 -14.37 37.60 -2.90
C GLU A 98 -14.44 36.09 -3.13
N ASN A 99 -14.39 35.32 -2.05
CA ASN A 99 -14.55 33.87 -2.08
C ASN A 99 -15.97 33.47 -1.64
N TYR A 100 -16.75 32.92 -2.58
CA TYR A 100 -18.11 32.43 -2.37
C TYR A 100 -18.23 30.90 -2.46
N ASN A 101 -17.14 30.18 -2.17
CA ASN A 101 -17.18 28.72 -2.18
C ASN A 101 -18.14 28.19 -1.10
N GLU A 102 -19.16 27.45 -1.54
CA GLU A 102 -20.19 26.85 -0.68
C GLU A 102 -19.62 25.85 0.34
N ASN A 103 -18.43 25.30 0.06
CA ASN A 103 -17.74 24.37 0.96
C ASN A 103 -16.95 25.06 2.09
N ILE A 104 -16.96 26.40 2.13
CA ILE A 104 -16.25 27.19 3.15
C ILE A 104 -17.27 27.97 3.98
N ILE A 105 -17.29 27.68 5.28
CA ILE A 105 -18.13 28.39 6.24
C ILE A 105 -17.34 29.57 6.80
N PHE A 106 -17.72 30.79 6.39
CA PHE A 106 -17.11 32.02 6.91
C PHE A 106 -17.75 32.41 8.24
N LYS A 107 -16.90 32.72 9.24
CA LYS A 107 -17.33 33.25 10.53
C LYS A 107 -17.33 34.78 10.47
N ASP A 108 -18.36 35.35 9.88
CA ASP A 108 -18.55 36.80 9.83
C ASP A 108 -19.13 37.28 11.17
N LYS A 109 -18.38 38.11 11.90
CA LYS A 109 -18.86 38.74 13.15
C LYS A 109 -19.63 40.03 12.89
N ASP A 110 -19.32 40.68 11.76
CA ASP A 110 -19.86 41.97 11.37
C ASP A 110 -20.91 41.76 10.29
N ASP A 111 -21.82 42.73 10.12
CA ASP A 111 -22.87 42.70 9.09
C ASP A 111 -22.30 42.78 7.65
N TYR A 112 -21.01 43.10 7.53
CA TYR A 112 -20.30 43.20 6.25
C TYR A 112 -19.42 41.95 6.03
N PRO A 113 -19.46 41.33 4.84
CA PRO A 113 -18.73 40.09 4.54
C PRO A 113 -17.23 40.34 4.26
N VAL A 114 -16.52 40.99 5.20
CA VAL A 114 -15.11 41.35 5.04
C VAL A 114 -14.21 40.12 5.02
N SER A 115 -14.56 39.06 5.76
CA SER A 115 -13.78 37.80 5.83
C SER A 115 -13.68 37.06 4.50
N ARG A 116 -14.49 37.44 3.50
CA ARG A 116 -14.54 36.81 2.17
C ARG A 116 -13.54 37.42 1.19
N LYS A 117 -13.03 38.62 1.46
CA LYS A 117 -12.06 39.33 0.62
C LYS A 117 -10.65 38.82 0.88
N MET A 118 -9.99 38.29 -0.14
CA MET A 118 -8.63 37.76 -0.07
C MET A 118 -7.84 38.04 -1.36
N SER A 119 -6.51 37.96 -1.31
CA SER A 119 -5.67 38.07 -2.50
C SER A 119 -5.91 36.90 -3.46
N ARG A 120 -5.64 37.12 -4.74
CA ARG A 120 -5.61 36.01 -5.72
C ARG A 120 -4.41 35.09 -5.42
N LEU A 121 -4.55 33.81 -5.72
CA LEU A 121 -3.39 32.93 -5.88
C LEU A 121 -2.59 33.46 -7.08
N VAL A 122 -1.34 33.83 -6.83
CA VAL A 122 -0.36 34.21 -7.86
C VAL A 122 0.29 32.93 -8.40
#